data_AF-A0A1W0WYY8-F1
#
_entry.id   AF-A0A1W0WYY8-F1
#
_cell.length_a   1.000
_cell.length_b   1.000
_cell.length_c   1.000
_cell.angle_alpha   90.00
_cell.angle_beta   90.00
_cell.angle_gamma   90.00
#
_symmetry.space_group_name_H-M   'P 1'
#
loop_
_entity.id
_entity.type
_entity.pdbx_description
1 polymer ?
#
loop_
_entity_poly.entity_id
_entity_poly.type
_entity_poly.pdbx_seq_one_letter_code
_entity_poly.pdbx_strand_id
1 'polypeptide(L)'
;MVIDDFIYNLQHEWMRICSSVTDFELEHAKNLLKANLLLQLDGTTPICEDIGRQMLCYGRRIPFSELEARINVRTMHGNTFSQQ
;
A
#
# COMPACT_ATOMS: atom_id res chain seq x y z
N MET A 1 -13.90 16.08 -24.15
CA MET A 1 -14.04 14.63 -24.36
C MET A 1 -12.68 13.93 -24.46
N VAL A 2 -11.85 14.10 -23.42
CA VAL A 2 -10.61 13.35 -23.12
C VAL A 2 -10.46 13.37 -21.59
N ILE A 3 -10.71 14.55 -21.01
CA ILE A 3 -10.84 14.74 -19.57
C ILE A 3 -12.05 13.96 -19.03
N ASP A 4 -13.20 14.03 -19.72
CA ASP A 4 -14.42 13.31 -19.32
C ASP A 4 -14.17 11.79 -19.25
N ASP A 5 -13.49 11.24 -20.26
CA ASP A 5 -13.13 9.81 -20.31
C ASP A 5 -12.09 9.44 -19.24
N PHE A 6 -11.12 10.31 -18.97
CA PHE A 6 -10.16 10.10 -17.88
C PHE A 6 -10.85 10.05 -16.52
N ILE A 7 -11.73 11.00 -16.23
CA ILE A 7 -12.47 11.06 -14.96
C ILE A 7 -13.38 9.84 -14.82
N TYR A 8 -14.07 9.44 -15.89
CA TYR A 8 -14.88 8.23 -15.88
C TYR A 8 -14.04 7.00 -15.50
N ASN A 9 -12.91 6.78 -16.19
CA ASN A 9 -12.04 5.63 -15.91
C ASN A 9 -11.45 5.66 -14.50
N LEU A 10 -11.04 6.83 -13.99
CA LEU A 10 -10.50 6.98 -12.64
C LEU A 10 -11.55 6.62 -11.57
N GLN A 11 -12.76 7.17 -11.69
CA GLN A 11 -13.85 6.90 -10.76
C GLN A 11 -14.25 5.42 -10.79
N HIS A 12 -14.33 4.85 -11.99
CA HIS A 12 -14.69 3.45 -12.16
C HIS A 12 -13.65 2.53 -11.51
N GLU A 13 -12.36 2.85 -11.65
CA GLU A 13 -11.28 2.09 -11.02
C GLU A 13 -11.28 2.20 -9.50
N TRP A 14 -11.47 3.41 -8.96
CA TRP A 14 -11.60 3.59 -7.52
C TRP A 14 -12.75 2.78 -6.93
N MET A 15 -13.91 2.80 -7.58
CA MET A 15 -15.05 1.98 -7.14
C MET A 15 -14.76 0.48 -7.23
N ARG A 16 -14.03 0.03 -8.27
CA ARG A 16 -13.61 -1.37 -8.41
C ARG A 16 -12.67 -1.80 -7.28
N ILE A 17 -11.69 -0.98 -6.93
CA ILE A 17 -10.74 -1.29 -5.85
C ILE A 17 -11.46 -1.44 -4.50
N CYS A 18 -12.50 -0.64 -4.26
CA CYS A 18 -13.30 -0.72 -3.04
C CYS A 18 -14.23 -1.95 -2.97
N SER A 19 -14.71 -2.45 -4.11
CA SER A 19 -15.79 -3.45 -4.15
C SER A 19 -15.37 -4.83 -4.67
N SER A 20 -14.34 -4.89 -5.52
CA SER A 20 -14.01 -6.10 -6.29
C SER A 20 -12.53 -6.18 -6.64
N VAL A 21 -11.64 -6.01 -5.65
CA VAL A 21 -10.23 -6.36 -5.83
C VAL A 21 -10.04 -7.88 -5.71
N THR A 22 -9.07 -8.44 -6.42
CA THR A 22 -8.76 -9.88 -6.37
C THR A 22 -7.61 -10.17 -5.41
N ASP A 23 -7.54 -11.40 -4.88
CA ASP A 23 -6.41 -11.83 -4.03
C ASP A 23 -5.06 -11.77 -4.79
N PHE A 24 -5.08 -12.02 -6.10
CA PHE A 24 -3.92 -11.90 -6.96
C PHE A 24 -3.42 -10.45 -7.05
N GLU A 25 -4.31 -9.50 -7.34
CA GLU A 25 -3.96 -8.07 -7.37
C GLU A 25 -3.46 -7.59 -6.01
N LEU A 26 -4.06 -8.06 -4.92
CA LEU A 26 -3.64 -7.72 -3.56
C LEU A 26 -2.22 -8.24 -3.28
N GLU A 27 -1.92 -9.50 -3.60
CA GLU A 27 -0.59 -10.07 -3.38
C GLU A 27 0.47 -9.40 -4.26
N HIS A 28 0.12 -9.10 -5.52
CA HIS A 28 0.98 -8.32 -6.41
C HIS A 28 1.27 -6.93 -5.84
N ALA A 29 0.25 -6.21 -5.36
CA ALA A 29 0.40 -4.89 -4.76
C ALA A 29 1.27 -4.92 -3.48
N LYS A 30 1.11 -5.95 -2.63
CA LYS A 30 1.97 -6.16 -1.45
C LYS A 30 3.43 -6.33 -1.86
N ASN A 31 3.70 -7.14 -2.87
CA ASN A 31 5.06 -7.40 -3.33
C ASN A 31 5.69 -6.16 -3.99
N LEU A 32 4.91 -5.39 -4.76
CA LEU A 32 5.35 -4.12 -5.30
C LEU A 32 5.70 -3.11 -4.19
N LEU A 33 4.88 -3.03 -3.13
CA LEU A 33 5.13 -2.15 -1.99
C LEU A 33 6.41 -2.54 -1.23
N LYS A 34 6.62 -3.84 -0.96
CA LYS A 34 7.85 -4.34 -0.32
C LYS A 34 9.09 -4.00 -1.14
N ALA A 35 9.03 -4.25 -2.45
CA ALA A 35 10.12 -3.92 -3.36
C ALA A 35 10.45 -2.41 -3.34
N ASN A 36 9.42 -1.56 -3.46
CA ASN A 36 9.60 -0.10 -3.43
C ASN A 36 10.20 0.40 -2.11
N LEU A 37 9.79 -0.16 -0.97
CA LEU A 37 10.33 0.20 0.33
C LEU A 37 11.83 -0.14 0.44
N LEU A 38 12.25 -1.29 -0.06
CA LEU A 38 13.65 -1.70 -0.06
C LEU A 38 14.49 -0.83 -1.00
N LEU A 39 13.97 -0.53 -2.20
CA LEU A 39 14.65 0.32 -3.17
C LEU A 39 14.82 1.76 -2.67
N GLN A 40 13.86 2.28 -1.90
CA GLN A 40 13.96 3.62 -1.31
C GLN A 40 15.06 3.75 -0.27
N LEU A 41 15.64 2.65 0.19
CA LEU A 41 16.67 2.64 1.25
C LEU A 41 18.04 2.24 0.71
N ASP A 42 18.26 2.37 -0.59
CA ASP A 42 19.57 2.19 -1.21
C ASP A 42 20.43 3.44 -1.04
N GLY A 43 21.45 3.35 -0.18
CA GLY A 43 22.38 4.43 0.14
C GLY A 43 22.20 5.04 1.53
N THR A 44 23.27 5.65 2.06
CA THR A 44 23.31 6.16 3.44
C THR A 44 22.45 7.40 3.65
N THR A 45 22.28 8.25 2.63
CA THR A 45 21.47 9.47 2.68
C THR A 45 19.97 9.19 2.85
N PRO A 46 19.30 8.39 2.00
CA PRO A 46 17.88 8.10 2.17
C PRO A 46 17.59 7.29 3.45
N ILE A 47 18.54 6.45 3.90
CA ILE A 47 18.45 5.78 5.19
C ILE A 47 18.43 6.80 6.35
N CYS A 48 19.33 7.80 6.32
CA CYS A 48 19.38 8.83 7.35
C CYS A 48 18.08 9.66 7.41
N GLU A 49 17.55 10.03 6.25
CA GLU A 49 16.29 10.75 6.13
C GLU A 49 15.11 9.94 6.70
N ASP A 50 15.00 8.66 6.34
CA ASP A 50 13.95 7.78 6.85
C ASP A 50 14.04 7.60 8.37
N ILE A 51 15.24 7.44 8.93
CA ILE A 51 15.44 7.38 10.38
C ILE A 51 14.94 8.68 11.04
N GLY A 52 15.35 9.84 10.53
CA GLY A 52 14.91 11.13 11.06
C GLY A 52 13.39 11.28 11.00
N ARG A 53 12.79 10.98 9.86
CA ARG A 53 11.33 11.02 9.66
C ARG A 53 10.59 10.08 10.61
N GLN A 54 11.04 8.83 10.74
CA GLN A 54 10.39 7.87 11.64
C GLN A 54 10.51 8.28 13.11
N MET A 55 11.64 8.85 13.52
CA MET A 55 11.78 9.38 14.88
C MET A 55 10.81 10.53 15.14
N LEU A 56 10.59 11.42 14.18
CA LEU A 56 9.66 12.54 14.32
C LEU A 56 8.18 12.10 14.26
N CYS A 57 7.83 11.19 13.33
CA CYS A 57 6.44 10.77 13.12
C CYS A 57 5.97 9.69 14.10
N TYR A 58 6.85 8.76 14.47
CA TYR A 58 6.51 7.57 15.26
C TYR A 58 7.25 7.49 16.60
N GLY A 59 8.22 8.36 16.86
CA GLY A 59 9.04 8.33 18.08
C GLY A 59 10.02 7.15 18.15
N ARG A 60 10.10 6.31 17.11
CA ARG A 60 10.98 5.15 17.04
C ARG A 60 11.27 4.75 15.60
N ARG A 61 12.33 3.98 15.41
CA ARG A 61 12.59 3.28 14.15
C ARG A 61 11.76 1.99 14.10
N ILE A 62 11.01 1.81 13.01
CA ILE A 62 10.24 0.60 12.77
C ILE A 62 11.13 -0.37 11.97
N PRO A 63 11.43 -1.58 12.49
CA PRO A 63 12.20 -2.56 11.74
C PRO A 63 11.41 -3.07 10.53
N PHE A 64 12.13 -3.38 9.45
CA PHE A 64 11.51 -3.88 8.20
C PHE A 64 10.64 -5.12 8.40
N SER A 65 11.06 -6.04 9.27
CA SER A 65 10.28 -7.25 9.58
C SER A 65 8.90 -6.94 10.16
N GLU A 66 8.80 -5.89 10.99
CA GLU A 66 7.51 -5.43 11.52
C GLU A 66 6.65 -4.83 10.41
N LEU A 67 7.26 -4.07 9.50
CA LEU A 67 6.55 -3.48 8.37
C LEU A 67 6.06 -4.56 7.37
N GLU A 68 6.89 -5.56 7.07
CA GLU A 68 6.50 -6.72 6.26
C GLU A 68 5.34 -7.50 6.91
N ALA A 69 5.40 -7.74 8.22
CA ALA A 69 4.31 -8.38 8.94
C ALA A 69 3.02 -7.58 8.84
N ARG A 70 3.07 -6.24 9.02
CA ARG A 70 1.92 -5.35 8.87
C ARG A 70 1.33 -5.37 7.45
N ILE A 71 2.17 -5.45 6.43
CA ILE A 71 1.73 -5.55 5.02
C ILE A 71 1.04 -6.90 4.78
N ASN A 72 1.58 -7.99 5.34
CA ASN A 72 1.06 -9.34 5.13
C ASN A 72 -0.26 -9.61 5.87
N VAL A 73 -0.49 -8.98 7.03
CA VAL A 73 -1.70 -9.19 7.86
C VAL A 73 -3.00 -8.81 7.15
N ARG A 74 -2.97 -7.89 6.18
CA ARG A 74 -4.18 -7.49 5.45
C ARG A 74 -4.54 -8.54 4.39
N THR A 75 -5.35 -9.52 4.78
CA THR A 75 -6.09 -10.41 3.86
C THR A 75 -7.46 -9.81 3.58
N MET A 76 -7.99 -10.01 2.37
CA MET A 76 -9.36 -9.67 2.00
C MET A 76 -10.32 -10.29 3.02
N HIS A 77 -10.92 -9.49 3.90
CA HIS A 77 -12.07 -9.96 4.66
C HIS A 77 -13.19 -10.14 3.66
N GLY A 78 -13.60 -11.39 3.43
CA GLY A 78 -14.73 -11.71 2.59
C GLY A 78 -15.93 -10.84 2.95
N ASN A 79 -16.58 -10.30 1.92
CA ASN A 79 -17.80 -9.51 1.98
C ASN A 79 -18.77 -10.00 3.07
N THR A 80 -18.78 -9.35 4.23
CA THR A 80 -19.82 -9.51 5.28
C THR A 80 -20.87 -8.40 5.21
N PHE A 81 -20.95 -7.66 4.10
CA PHE A 81 -21.94 -6.58 3.91
C PHE A 81 -23.18 -6.98 3.10
N SER A 82 -23.43 -8.29 2.93
CA SER A 82 -24.65 -8.79 2.25
C SER A 82 -25.43 -9.83 3.07
N GLN A 83 -25.28 -9.84 4.41
CA GLN A 83 -26.22 -10.51 5.31
C GLN A 83 -26.54 -9.64 6.53
N GLN A 84 -27.27 -8.55 6.30
CA GLN A 84 -28.23 -7.96 7.24
C GLN A 84 -29.23 -7.09 6.48
#